data_AF-A0A3C0R298-F1
#
_entry.id   AF-A0A3C0R298-F1
#
_cell.length_a   1.000
_cell.length_b   1.000
_cell.length_c   1.000
_cell.angle_alpha   90.00
_cell.angle_beta   90.00
_cell.angle_gamma   90.00
#
_symmetry.space_group_name_H-M   'P 1'
#
loop_
_entity.id
_entity.type
_entity.pdbx_description
1 polymer ?
#
loop_
_entity_poly.entity_id
_entity_poly.type
_entity_poly.pdbx_seq_one_letter_code
_entity_poly.pdbx_strand_id
1 'polypeptide(L)'
;MTASHKIDKVESAIYSIRGQRVMLDSDLAVIYGTSTMRLNEQFRRNRKRFPLDFAFQLTREEFTNLISQFAISSLRSQSATLKSHGGRRKLPWVFTEHGAIMLASALNSDIAVQASVRVVRAFVRLR
;
A
#
# COMPACT_ATOMS: atom_id res chain seq x y z
N MET A 1 -2.28 -3.34 14.98
CA MET A 1 -1.79 -1.95 14.88
C MET A 1 -2.41 -1.32 13.64
N THR A 2 -3.46 -0.54 13.82
CA THR A 2 -4.04 0.33 12.79
C THR A 2 -3.03 1.44 12.50
N ALA A 3 -2.52 1.51 11.28
CA ALA A 3 -1.68 2.63 10.86
C ALA A 3 -2.58 3.86 10.70
N SER A 4 -2.82 4.60 11.78
CA SER A 4 -3.51 5.89 11.71
C SER A 4 -2.50 6.95 11.31
N HIS A 5 -2.24 7.09 10.01
CA HIS A 5 -1.61 8.27 9.47
C HIS A 5 -2.51 8.85 8.40
N LYS A 6 -2.71 10.17 8.44
CA LYS A 6 -3.66 10.87 7.59
C LYS A 6 -3.05 11.06 6.21
N ILE A 7 -3.81 10.67 5.18
CA ILE A 7 -3.45 10.91 3.78
C ILE A 7 -4.30 12.09 3.30
N ASP A 8 -3.70 13.27 3.22
CA ASP A 8 -4.41 14.50 2.82
C ASP A 8 -4.68 14.52 1.30
N LYS A 9 -3.81 13.92 0.49
CA LYS A 9 -3.97 13.73 -0.97
C LYS A 9 -3.62 12.31 -1.36
N VAL A 10 -4.43 11.68 -2.21
CA VAL A 10 -4.19 10.29 -2.65
C VAL A 10 -2.90 10.18 -3.45
N GLU A 11 -2.57 11.22 -4.21
CA GLU A 11 -1.35 11.33 -5.00
C GLU A 11 -0.06 11.24 -4.16
N SER A 12 -0.07 11.73 -2.91
CA SER A 12 1.12 11.68 -2.05
C SER A 12 1.42 10.27 -1.52
N ALA A 13 0.49 9.33 -1.70
CA ALA A 13 0.67 7.92 -1.37
C ALA A 13 1.06 7.06 -2.58
N ILE A 14 1.37 7.70 -3.72
CA ILE A 14 1.87 7.04 -4.93
C ILE A 14 3.39 7.23 -5.02
N TYR A 15 4.12 6.13 -5.07
CA TYR A 15 5.58 6.08 -5.11
C TYR A 15 6.06 5.47 -6.43
N SER A 16 7.22 5.91 -6.92
CA SER A 16 7.89 5.31 -8.06
C SER A 16 8.92 4.29 -7.58
N ILE A 17 8.65 3.00 -7.78
CA ILE A 17 9.52 1.89 -7.34
C ILE A 17 9.67 0.91 -8.51
N ARG A 18 10.91 0.53 -8.86
CA ARG A 18 11.23 -0.32 -10.02
C ARG A 18 10.65 0.21 -11.35
N GLY A 19 10.60 1.54 -11.51
CA GLY A 19 10.00 2.17 -12.69
C GLY A 19 8.46 2.06 -12.77
N GLN A 20 7.82 1.53 -11.73
CA GLN A 20 6.36 1.42 -11.63
C GLN A 20 5.81 2.38 -10.58
N ARG A 21 4.63 2.93 -10.84
CA ARG A 21 3.89 3.65 -9.80
C ARG A 21 3.11 2.67 -8.96
N VAL A 22 3.29 2.78 -7.65
CA VAL A 22 2.70 1.86 -6.69
C VAL A 22 2.26 2.57 -5.42
N MET A 23 1.31 1.98 -4.70
CA MET A 23 0.92 2.39 -3.35
C MET A 23 1.26 1.29 -2.35
N LEU A 24 1.63 1.68 -1.13
CA LEU A 24 1.87 0.73 -0.04
C LEU A 24 0.56 0.12 0.47
N ASP A 25 0.65 -1.11 0.97
CA ASP A 25 -0.45 -1.80 1.66
C ASP A 25 -1.01 -0.99 2.85
N SER A 26 -0.15 -0.25 3.56
CA SER A 26 -0.55 0.64 4.65
C SER A 26 -1.43 1.78 4.17
N ASP A 27 -1.08 2.36 3.02
CA ASP A 27 -1.67 3.60 2.53
C ASP A 27 -3.01 3.28 1.88
N LEU A 28 -3.05 2.20 1.08
CA LEU A 28 -4.31 1.67 0.56
C LEU A 28 -5.26 1.23 1.68
N ALA A 29 -4.76 0.67 2.78
CA ALA A 29 -5.60 0.31 3.90
C ALA A 29 -6.27 1.54 4.52
N VAL A 30 -5.52 2.63 4.71
CA VAL A 30 -6.07 3.91 5.18
C VAL A 30 -7.11 4.45 4.19
N ILE A 31 -6.79 4.49 2.90
CA ILE A 31 -7.67 5.02 1.85
C ILE A 31 -8.97 4.22 1.74
N TYR A 32 -8.90 2.89 1.88
CA TYR A 32 -10.05 2.00 1.80
C TYR A 32 -10.77 1.80 3.14
N GLY A 33 -10.33 2.48 4.21
CA GLY A 33 -10.97 2.40 5.52
C GLY A 33 -10.88 1.01 6.15
N THR A 34 -9.78 0.29 5.94
CA THR A 34 -9.55 -1.05 6.50
C THR A 34 -8.20 -1.13 7.22
N SER A 35 -7.92 -2.27 7.88
CA SER A 35 -6.59 -2.50 8.45
C SER A 35 -5.65 -3.12 7.41
N THR A 36 -4.35 -2.79 7.48
CA THR A 36 -3.34 -3.39 6.58
C THR A 36 -3.31 -4.91 6.68
N MET A 37 -3.56 -5.45 7.88
CA MET A 37 -3.67 -6.90 8.10
C MET A 37 -4.83 -7.50 7.29
N ARG A 38 -6.01 -6.89 7.37
CA ARG A 38 -7.22 -7.33 6.65
C ARG A 38 -7.05 -7.19 5.14
N LEU A 39 -6.48 -6.09 4.67
CA LEU A 39 -6.15 -5.87 3.26
C LEU A 39 -5.22 -6.96 2.73
N ASN A 40 -4.12 -7.24 3.43
CA ASN A 40 -3.17 -8.28 3.05
C ASN A 40 -3.75 -9.70 3.18
N GLU A 41 -4.70 -9.92 4.07
CA GLU A 41 -5.46 -11.17 4.12
C GLU A 41 -6.33 -11.33 2.87
N GLN A 42 -7.07 -10.29 2.46
CA GLN A 42 -7.90 -10.34 1.25
C GLN A 42 -7.07 -10.55 -0.01
N PHE A 43 -5.93 -9.87 -0.13
CA PHE A 43 -4.98 -10.11 -1.21
C PHE A 43 -4.54 -11.58 -1.29
N ARG A 44 -4.14 -12.17 -0.14
CA ARG A 44 -3.68 -13.57 -0.09
C ARG A 44 -4.78 -14.56 -0.41
N ARG A 45 -5.99 -14.37 0.14
CA ARG A 45 -7.15 -15.23 -0.14
C ARG A 45 -7.55 -15.20 -1.61
N ASN A 46 -7.40 -14.04 -2.25
CA ASN A 46 -7.77 -13.83 -3.64
C ASN A 46 -6.59 -13.88 -4.62
N ARG A 47 -5.45 -14.48 -4.24
CA ARG A 47 -4.20 -14.40 -5.03
C ARG A 47 -4.35 -14.80 -6.50
N LYS A 48 -5.27 -15.73 -6.81
CA LYS A 48 -5.61 -16.14 -8.19
C LYS A 48 -6.10 -14.99 -9.09
N ARG A 49 -6.62 -13.90 -8.51
CA ARG A 49 -7.08 -12.69 -9.21
C ARG A 49 -5.99 -11.63 -9.39
N PHE A 50 -4.79 -11.86 -8.86
CA PHE A 50 -3.68 -10.91 -8.90
C PHE A 50 -2.54 -11.48 -9.74
N PRO A 51 -2.48 -11.12 -11.04
CA PRO A 51 -1.28 -11.31 -11.86
C PRO A 51 0.00 -10.78 -11.19
N LEU A 52 1.16 -11.22 -11.70
CA LEU A 52 2.46 -10.91 -11.08
C LEU A 52 2.81 -9.42 -11.10
N ASP A 53 2.27 -8.67 -12.06
CA ASP A 53 2.45 -7.23 -12.25
C ASP A 53 1.48 -6.37 -11.40
N PHE A 54 0.53 -6.99 -10.69
CA PHE A 54 -0.45 -6.23 -9.90
C PHE A 54 0.10 -5.84 -8.53
N ALA A 55 0.99 -6.65 -7.97
CA ALA A 55 1.55 -6.44 -6.65
C ALA A 55 2.87 -7.18 -6.48
N PHE A 56 3.80 -6.55 -5.77
CA PHE A 56 5.06 -7.17 -5.37
C PHE A 56 5.43 -6.74 -3.94
N GLN A 57 6.28 -7.53 -3.31
CA GLN A 57 6.80 -7.20 -1.98
C GLN A 57 8.11 -6.42 -2.15
N LEU A 58 8.28 -5.35 -1.37
CA LEU A 58 9.52 -4.58 -1.37
C LEU A 58 10.67 -5.40 -0.77
N THR A 59 11.89 -5.15 -1.24
CA THR A 59 13.10 -5.60 -0.54
C THR A 59 13.37 -4.73 0.68
N ARG A 60 14.25 -5.20 1.57
CA ARG A 60 14.69 -4.40 2.73
C ARG A 60 15.35 -3.09 2.30
N GLU A 61 16.13 -3.14 1.23
CA GLU A 61 16.83 -1.99 0.68
C GLU A 61 15.83 -0.98 0.08
N GLU A 62 14.91 -1.44 -0.75
CA GLU A 62 13.87 -0.58 -1.34
C GLU A 62 13.01 0.08 -0.27
N PHE A 63 12.63 -0.67 0.76
CA PHE A 63 11.85 -0.11 1.86
C PHE A 63 12.66 0.93 2.66
N THR A 64 13.93 0.65 2.92
CA THR A 64 14.83 1.59 3.63
C THR A 64 15.03 2.87 2.83
N ASN A 65 15.23 2.75 1.52
CA ASN A 65 15.37 3.87 0.60
C ASN A 65 14.08 4.68 0.49
N LEU A 66 12.92 4.03 0.51
CA LEU A 66 11.63 4.70 0.52
C LEU A 66 11.45 5.54 1.80
N ILE A 67 11.81 4.99 2.96
CA ILE A 67 11.73 5.69 4.25
C ILE A 67 12.67 6.91 4.27
N SER A 68 13.89 6.78 3.75
CA SER A 68 14.87 7.87 3.75
C SER A 68 14.45 9.02 2.82
N GLN A 69 13.89 8.70 1.65
CA GLN A 69 13.47 9.70 0.66
C GLN A 69 12.27 10.52 1.13
N PHE A 70 11.25 9.86 1.70
CA PHE A 70 10.01 10.55 2.04
C PHE A 70 9.94 11.02 3.49
N ALA A 71 10.91 10.66 4.35
CA ALA A 71 11.03 11.04 5.76
C ALA A 71 9.75 10.88 6.62
N ILE A 72 8.75 10.14 6.13
CA ILE A 72 7.40 10.09 6.68
C ILE A 72 7.45 9.44 8.07
N SER A 73 6.92 10.14 9.07
CA SER A 73 6.86 9.65 10.45
C SER A 73 6.14 8.30 10.56
N SER A 74 5.10 8.07 9.75
CA SER A 74 4.37 6.80 9.69
C SER A 74 5.24 5.65 9.17
N LEU A 75 6.01 5.87 8.09
CA LEU A 75 6.96 4.89 7.56
C LEU A 75 8.14 4.67 8.51
N ARG A 76 8.57 5.72 9.23
CA ARG A 76 9.64 5.64 10.23
C ARG A 76 9.25 4.78 11.44
N SER A 77 8.02 4.90 11.91
CA SER A 77 7.45 3.99 12.92
C SER A 77 7.41 2.55 12.42
N GLN A 78 7.07 2.33 11.15
CA GLN A 78 7.14 0.99 10.53
C GLN A 78 8.60 0.48 10.42
N SER A 79 9.56 1.35 10.10
CA SER A 79 11.00 1.04 10.07
C SER A 79 11.57 0.67 11.43
N ALA A 80 11.18 1.40 12.49
CA ALA A 80 11.61 1.14 13.87
C ALA A 80 11.19 -0.27 14.32
N THR A 81 9.99 -0.71 13.91
CA THR A 81 9.56 -2.10 14.15
C THR A 81 10.39 -3.12 13.38
N LEU A 82 10.94 -2.78 12.21
CA LEU A 82 11.76 -3.67 11.41
C LEU A 82 13.19 -3.86 11.98
N LYS A 83 13.68 -2.87 12.75
CA LYS A 83 15.01 -2.86 13.40
C LYS A 83 15.02 -3.47 14.80
N SER A 84 13.90 -3.43 15.53
CA SER A 84 13.78 -4.07 16.83
C SER A 84 13.65 -5.59 16.68
N HIS A 85 14.39 -6.37 17.46
CA HIS A 85 14.53 -7.83 17.43
C HIS A 85 13.21 -8.65 17.62
N GLY A 86 12.04 -8.02 17.49
CA GLY A 86 10.71 -8.65 17.58
C GLY A 86 9.57 -7.95 16.83
N GLY A 87 9.81 -6.91 16.02
CA GLY A 87 8.75 -6.17 15.31
C GLY A 87 8.63 -6.53 13.82
N ARG A 88 7.38 -6.46 13.30
CA ARG A 88 6.88 -6.81 11.94
C ARG A 88 7.91 -7.51 11.02
N ARG A 89 8.00 -8.85 11.13
CA ARG A 89 8.89 -9.72 10.33
C ARG A 89 8.69 -9.65 8.80
N LYS A 90 7.66 -8.95 8.31
CA LYS A 90 7.24 -8.97 6.89
C LYS A 90 7.34 -7.58 6.27
N LEU A 91 8.09 -7.50 5.18
CA LEU A 91 8.21 -6.33 4.31
C LEU A 91 6.83 -5.96 3.73
N PRO A 92 6.57 -4.66 3.48
CA PRO A 92 5.27 -4.24 2.96
C PRO A 92 5.05 -4.75 1.54
N TRP A 93 3.79 -5.01 1.23
CA TRP A 93 3.35 -5.16 -0.16
C TRP A 93 3.13 -3.80 -0.77
N VAL A 94 3.43 -3.69 -2.06
CA VAL A 94 3.05 -2.56 -2.90
C VAL A 94 2.16 -3.04 -4.03
N PHE A 95 1.24 -2.17 -4.43
CA PHE A 95 0.22 -2.47 -5.42
C PHE A 95 0.25 -1.41 -6.52
N THR A 96 0.21 -1.86 -7.78
CA THR A 96 0.02 -0.97 -8.93
C THR A 96 -1.41 -0.46 -8.99
N GLU A 97 -1.71 0.41 -9.95
CA GLU A 97 -3.09 0.86 -10.21
C GLU A 97 -4.07 -0.31 -10.33
N HIS A 98 -3.75 -1.30 -11.17
CA HIS A 98 -4.57 -2.49 -11.37
C HIS A 98 -4.68 -3.33 -10.10
N GLY A 99 -3.59 -3.44 -9.32
CA GLY A 99 -3.60 -4.11 -8.02
C GLY A 99 -4.52 -3.44 -7.01
N ALA A 100 -4.52 -2.09 -6.98
CA ALA A 100 -5.39 -1.32 -6.10
C ALA A 100 -6.87 -1.50 -6.46
N ILE A 101 -7.22 -1.46 -7.74
CA ILE A 101 -8.58 -1.75 -8.22
C ILE A 101 -9.00 -3.16 -7.81
N MET A 102 -8.14 -4.15 -8.05
CA MET A 102 -8.43 -5.54 -7.70
C MET A 102 -8.63 -5.71 -6.19
N LEU A 103 -7.85 -5.01 -5.36
CA LEU A 103 -8.03 -4.96 -3.90
C LEU A 103 -9.38 -4.38 -3.50
N ALA A 104 -9.81 -3.27 -4.12
CA ALA A 104 -11.11 -2.66 -3.82
C ALA A 104 -12.26 -3.63 -4.09
N SER A 105 -12.21 -4.36 -5.22
CA SER A 105 -13.20 -5.39 -5.55
C SER A 105 -13.17 -6.58 -4.58
N ALA A 106 -12.00 -6.99 -4.10
CA ALA A 106 -11.85 -8.06 -3.12
C ALA A 106 -12.33 -7.67 -1.71
N LEU A 107 -12.20 -6.38 -1.35
CA LEU A 107 -12.72 -5.85 -0.08
C LEU A 107 -14.24 -5.73 -0.08
N ASN A 108 -14.83 -5.39 -1.23
CA ASN A 108 -16.28 -5.33 -1.45
C ASN A 108 -17.05 -4.49 -0.41
N SER A 109 -16.52 -3.31 -0.06
CA SER A 109 -17.21 -2.32 0.79
C SER A 109 -17.47 -1.04 0.01
N ASP A 110 -18.56 -0.34 0.32
CA ASP A 110 -18.92 0.92 -0.34
C ASP A 110 -17.80 1.96 -0.24
N ILE A 111 -17.12 2.00 0.90
CA ILE A 111 -15.96 2.87 1.14
C ILE A 111 -14.82 2.51 0.16
N ALA A 112 -14.47 1.23 0.04
CA ALA A 112 -13.40 0.79 -0.87
C ALA A 112 -13.75 1.04 -2.33
N VAL A 113 -15.01 0.81 -2.72
CA VAL A 113 -15.50 1.07 -4.09
C VAL A 113 -15.39 2.56 -4.42
N GLN A 114 -15.90 3.45 -3.57
CA GLN A 114 -15.82 4.89 -3.80
C GLN A 114 -14.37 5.41 -3.79
N ALA A 115 -13.56 4.91 -2.86
CA ALA A 115 -12.15 5.28 -2.76
C ALA A 115 -11.32 4.78 -3.95
N SER A 116 -11.66 3.64 -4.54
CA SER A 116 -10.98 3.10 -5.73
C SER A 116 -11.01 4.08 -6.91
N VAL A 117 -12.14 4.77 -7.11
CA VAL A 117 -12.28 5.80 -8.15
C VAL A 117 -11.28 6.94 -7.93
N ARG A 118 -11.05 7.33 -6.66
CA ARG A 118 -10.08 8.37 -6.31
C ARG A 118 -8.64 7.90 -6.57
N VAL A 119 -8.35 6.64 -6.25
CA VAL A 119 -7.05 6.00 -6.50
C VAL A 119 -6.73 5.98 -8.00
N VAL A 120 -7.65 5.47 -8.82
CA VAL A 120 -7.48 5.44 -10.30
C VAL A 120 -7.23 6.83 -10.85
N ARG A 121 -8.04 7.82 -10.45
CA ARG A 121 -7.85 9.21 -10.90
C ARG A 121 -6.48 9.76 -10.50
N ALA A 122 -5.98 9.45 -9.31
CA ALA A 122 -4.66 9.87 -8.85
C ALA A 122 -3.53 9.23 -9.70
N PHE A 123 -3.62 7.93 -9.98
CA PHE A 123 -2.65 7.25 -10.85
C PHE A 123 -2.61 7.84 -12.26
N VAL A 124 -3.77 8.10 -12.86
CA VAL A 124 -3.91 8.69 -14.19
C VAL A 124 -3.34 10.11 -14.23
N ARG A 125 -3.64 10.96 -13.24
CA ARG A 125 -3.15 12.35 -13.19
C ARG A 125 -1.64 12.47 -13.16
N LEU A 126 -0.98 11.52 -12.51
CA LEU A 126 0.47 11.58 -12.40
C LEU A 126 1.15 11.17 -13.71
N ARG A 127 0.43 10.53 -14.67
CA ARG A 127 0.99 9.90 -15.87
C ARG A 127 1.61 10.92 -16.81
#